data_AF-A0A938AZ92-F1
#
_entry.id   AF-A0A938AZ92-F1
#
_cell.length_a   1.000
_cell.length_b   1.000
_cell.length_c   1.000
_cell.angle_alpha   90.00
_cell.angle_beta   90.00
_cell.angle_gamma   90.00
#
_symmetry.space_group_name_H-M   'P 1'
#
loop_
_entity.id
_entity.type
_entity.pdbx_description
1 polymer ?
#
loop_
_entity_poly.entity_id
_entity_poly.type
_entity_poly.pdbx_seq_one_letter_code
_entity_poly.pdbx_strand_id
1 'polypeptide(L)'
;MKKLTVSLIAVFITFFFFAPFVFGQNASEKGKANAPDLEKIEFIHYKKDFAKPAGKISKAPSCYKFLSPSKVRWQKLPVNYIINSTNPQGLDVNFIGSAVFNSSETWDNATGQELMNNSYTFDNSVSYGVQDYKNAITFGNYTKEGVIAVTTIWYNPALKAIAEFDVMFDTDWTWGDAEGNLSVMDLQNIATHELGH
;
A
#
# COMPACT_ATOMS: atom_id res chain seq x y z
N MET A 1 -86.49 -20.78 -44.16
CA MET A 1 -85.59 -21.96 -44.28
C MET A 1 -84.65 -21.71 -45.45
N LYS A 2 -83.45 -21.19 -45.20
CA LYS A 2 -82.41 -20.96 -46.21
C LYS A 2 -81.16 -21.72 -45.79
N LYS A 3 -80.84 -22.80 -46.52
CA LYS A 3 -79.50 -23.38 -46.54
C LYS A 3 -78.66 -22.56 -47.52
N LEU A 4 -77.52 -22.04 -47.06
CA LEU A 4 -76.51 -21.47 -47.94
C LEU A 4 -75.16 -22.05 -47.53
N THR A 5 -74.68 -22.99 -48.35
CA THR A 5 -73.31 -23.47 -48.41
C THR A 5 -72.44 -22.40 -49.08
N VAL A 6 -71.32 -21.98 -48.46
CA VAL A 6 -70.23 -21.31 -49.17
C VAL A 6 -68.87 -21.70 -48.58
N SER A 7 -68.11 -22.34 -49.46
CA SER A 7 -66.66 -22.31 -49.72
C SER A 7 -65.61 -22.43 -48.61
N LEU A 8 -64.88 -23.54 -48.75
CA LEU A 8 -63.53 -23.81 -48.29
C LEU A 8 -62.53 -22.78 -48.84
N ILE A 9 -61.82 -22.06 -47.98
CA ILE A 9 -60.64 -21.25 -48.34
C ILE A 9 -59.42 -21.97 -47.79
N ALA A 10 -58.54 -22.42 -48.70
CA ALA A 10 -57.24 -22.99 -48.36
C ALA A 10 -56.28 -21.85 -47.96
N VAL A 11 -55.80 -21.87 -46.72
CA VAL A 11 -54.77 -20.95 -46.22
C VAL A 11 -53.41 -21.63 -46.33
N PHE A 12 -52.56 -21.13 -47.23
CA PHE A 12 -51.14 -21.48 -47.28
C PHE A 12 -50.40 -20.74 -46.16
N ILE A 13 -49.94 -21.47 -45.14
CA ILE A 13 -49.05 -20.95 -44.09
C ILE A 13 -47.60 -21.20 -44.55
N THR A 14 -46.93 -20.16 -45.02
CA THR A 14 -45.49 -20.17 -45.27
C THR A 14 -44.73 -19.96 -43.95
N PHE A 15 -44.09 -21.02 -43.46
CA PHE A 15 -43.14 -20.97 -42.33
C PHE A 15 -41.84 -20.29 -42.79
N PHE A 16 -41.59 -19.07 -42.29
CA PHE A 16 -40.26 -18.46 -42.36
C PHE A 16 -39.38 -19.02 -41.23
N PHE A 17 -38.38 -19.81 -41.61
CA PHE A 17 -37.29 -20.21 -40.71
C PHE A 17 -36.41 -18.98 -40.40
N PHE A 18 -36.49 -18.47 -39.16
CA PHE A 18 -35.49 -17.57 -38.62
C PHE A 18 -34.28 -18.39 -38.15
N ALA A 19 -33.16 -18.30 -38.88
CA ALA A 19 -31.87 -18.75 -38.37
C ALA A 19 -31.33 -17.71 -37.36
N PRO A 20 -30.79 -18.11 -36.20
CA PRO A 20 -30.15 -17.16 -35.30
C PRO A 20 -28.83 -16.68 -35.92
N PHE A 21 -28.74 -15.36 -36.13
CA PHE A 21 -27.52 -14.68 -36.53
C PHE A 21 -26.57 -14.68 -35.33
N VAL A 22 -25.59 -15.58 -35.31
CA VAL A 22 -24.49 -15.55 -34.35
C VAL A 22 -23.55 -14.44 -34.75
N PHE A 23 -23.62 -13.30 -34.06
CA PHE A 23 -22.55 -12.30 -34.11
C PHE A 23 -21.33 -12.87 -33.41
N GLY A 24 -20.42 -13.46 -34.18
CA GLY A 24 -19.04 -13.69 -33.75
C GLY A 24 -18.34 -12.34 -33.62
N GLN A 25 -18.29 -11.77 -32.41
CA GLN A 25 -17.35 -10.71 -32.12
C GLN A 25 -15.98 -11.33 -31.79
N ASN A 26 -15.11 -11.29 -32.80
CA ASN A 26 -13.68 -11.15 -32.58
C ASN A 26 -13.43 -9.81 -31.90
N ALA A 27 -13.45 -9.79 -30.57
CA ALA A 27 -12.72 -8.80 -29.80
C ALA A 27 -11.41 -9.46 -29.40
N SER A 28 -10.37 -9.21 -30.21
CA SER A 28 -8.98 -9.29 -29.78
C SER A 28 -8.90 -8.73 -28.36
N GLU A 29 -8.50 -9.57 -27.40
CA GLU A 29 -8.12 -9.14 -26.06
C GLU A 29 -7.03 -8.08 -26.21
N LYS A 30 -7.48 -6.83 -26.17
CA LYS A 30 -6.62 -5.66 -26.08
C LYS A 30 -5.85 -5.88 -24.80
N GLY A 31 -4.53 -6.06 -24.95
CA GLY A 31 -3.63 -6.46 -23.88
C GLY A 31 -3.94 -5.73 -22.59
N LYS A 32 -3.91 -6.48 -21.48
CA LYS A 32 -3.77 -5.92 -20.14
C LYS A 32 -2.73 -4.81 -20.25
N ALA A 33 -3.14 -3.56 -20.02
CA ALA A 33 -2.18 -2.48 -19.86
C ALA A 33 -1.27 -2.96 -18.74
N ASN A 34 -0.01 -3.29 -19.08
CA ASN A 34 0.98 -3.61 -18.07
C ASN A 34 0.94 -2.43 -17.10
N ALA A 35 0.64 -2.70 -15.82
CA ALA A 35 0.79 -1.70 -14.78
C ALA A 35 2.18 -1.08 -14.98
N PRO A 36 2.33 0.24 -14.91
CA PRO A 36 3.61 0.87 -15.16
C PRO A 36 4.67 0.20 -14.28
N ASP A 37 5.81 -0.22 -14.85
CA ASP A 37 6.85 -0.95 -14.14
C ASP A 37 7.29 -0.14 -12.90
N LEU A 38 6.82 -0.56 -11.72
CA LEU A 38 7.20 0.04 -10.44
C LEU A 38 8.56 -0.51 -10.03
N GLU A 39 9.45 0.37 -9.61
CA GLU A 39 10.66 -0.01 -8.89
C GLU A 39 10.36 -0.11 -7.40
N LYS A 40 11.14 -0.94 -6.70
CA LYS A 40 11.06 -1.14 -5.25
C LYS A 40 12.37 -0.73 -4.59
N ILE A 41 12.30 0.03 -3.51
CA ILE A 41 13.42 0.27 -2.58
C ILE A 41 13.03 -0.19 -1.18
N GLU A 42 13.97 -0.75 -0.44
CA GLU A 42 13.77 -1.25 0.93
C GLU A 42 14.84 -0.64 1.84
N PHE A 43 14.40 0.04 2.89
CA PHE A 43 15.22 0.62 3.94
C PHE A 43 15.18 -0.29 5.15
N ILE A 44 16.35 -0.80 5.56
CA ILE A 44 16.49 -1.67 6.73
C ILE A 44 17.15 -0.85 7.84
N HIS A 45 16.40 -0.58 8.90
CA HIS A 45 16.86 0.14 10.07
C HIS A 45 17.41 -0.84 11.11
N TYR A 46 18.70 -0.71 11.42
CA TYR A 46 19.35 -1.50 12.47
C TYR A 46 19.45 -0.69 13.76
N LYS A 47 19.30 -1.35 14.92
CA LYS A 47 19.66 -0.78 16.21
C LYS A 47 21.13 -0.34 16.19
N LYS A 48 21.42 0.82 16.80
CA LYS A 48 22.72 1.51 16.72
C LYS A 48 23.96 0.66 17.07
N ASP A 49 23.81 -0.33 17.95
CA ASP A 49 24.90 -1.21 18.39
C ASP A 49 25.06 -2.48 17.53
N PHE A 50 24.18 -2.68 16.55
CA PHE A 50 24.26 -3.78 15.60
C PHE A 50 25.01 -3.31 14.35
N ALA A 51 26.06 -4.04 13.99
CA ALA A 51 26.80 -3.75 12.77
C ALA A 51 25.90 -3.99 11.55
N LYS A 52 25.71 -2.95 10.72
CA LYS A 52 25.18 -3.15 9.37
C LYS A 52 26.10 -4.14 8.65
N PRO A 53 25.57 -5.06 7.82
CA PRO A 53 26.40 -5.92 6.98
C PRO A 53 27.44 -5.08 6.23
N ALA A 54 28.66 -5.59 6.07
CA ALA A 54 29.79 -4.84 5.52
C ALA A 54 29.42 -4.12 4.22
N GLY A 55 29.17 -2.81 4.31
CA GLY A 55 28.79 -1.93 3.22
C GLY A 55 29.93 -1.01 2.83
N LYS A 56 29.91 -0.51 1.58
CA LYS A 56 30.93 0.41 1.05
C LYS A 56 31.18 1.60 2.01
N ILE A 57 32.45 2.00 2.09
CA ILE A 57 33.00 3.13 2.87
C ILE A 57 32.04 4.33 2.83
N SER A 58 31.59 4.78 4.00
CA SER A 58 30.65 5.90 4.11
C SER A 58 31.31 7.21 3.68
N LYS A 59 30.67 7.93 2.76
CA LYS A 59 30.99 9.33 2.49
C LYS A 59 30.65 10.19 3.72
N ALA A 60 31.18 11.41 3.79
CA ALA A 60 30.84 12.39 4.82
C ALA A 60 29.31 12.48 5.01
N PRO A 61 28.81 12.60 6.25
CA PRO A 61 27.38 12.53 6.52
C PRO A 61 26.67 13.71 5.87
N SER A 62 25.76 13.45 4.94
CA SER A 62 24.73 14.41 4.55
C SER A 62 23.57 14.28 5.53
N CYS A 63 22.93 15.39 5.92
CA CYS A 63 21.79 15.36 6.85
C CYS A 63 20.58 14.59 6.27
N TYR A 64 20.48 14.50 4.95
CA TYR A 64 19.47 13.71 4.24
C TYR A 64 19.98 13.28 2.87
N LYS A 65 19.23 12.41 2.20
CA LYS A 65 19.41 12.02 0.79
C LYS A 65 18.04 11.72 0.19
N PHE A 66 17.83 12.10 -1.08
CA PHE A 66 16.61 11.71 -1.79
C PHE A 66 16.57 10.21 -2.07
N LEU A 67 15.36 9.64 -2.04
CA LEU A 67 15.06 8.22 -2.30
C LEU A 67 15.72 7.70 -3.58
N SER A 68 15.62 8.45 -4.67
CA SER A 68 16.17 8.09 -5.97
C SER A 68 16.85 9.28 -6.65
N PRO A 69 17.76 9.05 -7.61
CA PRO A 69 18.29 10.12 -8.47
C PRO A 69 17.18 10.87 -9.24
N SER A 70 16.07 10.20 -9.55
CA SER A 70 14.91 10.80 -10.21
C SER A 70 14.08 11.70 -9.29
N LYS A 71 14.39 11.74 -7.99
CA LYS A 71 13.71 12.55 -6.96
C LYS A 71 12.20 12.27 -6.94
N VAL A 72 11.85 11.00 -6.82
CA VAL A 72 10.46 10.56 -6.69
C VAL A 72 9.83 11.16 -5.43
N ARG A 73 8.52 11.42 -5.51
CA ARG A 73 7.73 11.99 -4.42
C ARG A 73 6.25 11.62 -4.56
N TRP A 74 5.48 11.81 -3.50
CA TRP A 74 4.02 11.81 -3.59
C TRP A 74 3.54 12.92 -4.53
N GLN A 75 2.69 12.55 -5.50
CA GLN A 75 2.10 13.50 -6.45
C GLN A 75 0.75 14.04 -5.97
N LYS A 76 0.14 13.39 -4.98
CA LYS A 76 -1.09 13.80 -4.34
C LYS A 76 -0.91 13.66 -2.84
N LEU A 77 -1.28 14.72 -2.13
CA LEU A 77 -1.33 14.79 -0.68
C LEU A 77 -2.77 15.16 -0.25
N PRO A 78 -3.18 14.81 0.98
CA PRO A 78 -2.45 13.96 1.91
C PRO A 78 -2.45 12.48 1.50
N VAL A 79 -1.48 11.72 2.01
CA VAL A 79 -1.35 10.28 1.81
C VAL A 79 -2.18 9.54 2.85
N ASN A 80 -3.04 8.62 2.41
CA ASN A 80 -3.81 7.76 3.31
C ASN A 80 -2.96 6.56 3.75
N TYR A 81 -3.14 6.09 4.98
CA TYR A 81 -2.44 4.93 5.51
C TYR A 81 -3.34 4.08 6.41
N ILE A 82 -2.94 2.82 6.55
CA ILE A 82 -3.70 1.78 7.24
C ILE A 82 -2.77 1.14 8.27
N ILE A 83 -3.25 1.00 9.50
CA ILE A 83 -2.49 0.43 10.60
C ILE A 83 -3.00 -0.99 10.88
N ASN A 84 -2.10 -1.97 10.80
CA ASN A 84 -2.29 -3.26 11.44
C ASN A 84 -1.73 -3.19 12.85
N SER A 85 -2.62 -3.20 13.84
CA SER A 85 -2.27 -3.06 15.25
C SER A 85 -1.86 -4.38 15.93
N THR A 86 -1.89 -5.49 15.20
CA THR A 86 -1.58 -6.82 15.74
C THR A 86 -0.11 -6.90 16.15
N ASN A 87 0.16 -7.05 17.43
CA ASN A 87 1.50 -7.13 17.98
C ASN A 87 1.56 -8.16 19.13
N PRO A 88 2.70 -8.85 19.33
CA PRO A 88 2.81 -9.88 20.38
C PRO A 88 2.81 -9.33 21.81
N GLN A 89 3.07 -8.03 22.00
CA GLN A 89 3.19 -7.38 23.31
C GLN A 89 1.83 -6.92 23.87
N GLY A 90 0.76 -7.01 23.06
CA GLY A 90 -0.58 -6.56 23.47
C GLY A 90 -0.66 -5.04 23.70
N LEU A 91 0.11 -4.24 22.96
CA LEU A 91 0.02 -2.78 23.00
C LEU A 91 -1.39 -2.33 22.68
N ASP A 92 -1.83 -1.29 23.40
CA ASP A 92 -3.14 -0.69 23.17
C ASP A 92 -3.24 -0.12 21.74
N VAL A 93 -4.38 -0.36 21.09
CA VAL A 93 -4.63 0.07 19.71
C VAL A 93 -4.61 1.59 19.57
N ASN A 94 -5.09 2.33 20.58
CA ASN A 94 -5.07 3.79 20.56
C ASN A 94 -3.66 4.31 20.78
N PHE A 95 -2.87 3.66 21.65
CA PHE A 95 -1.45 3.99 21.79
C PHE A 95 -0.72 3.87 20.44
N ILE A 96 -0.88 2.76 19.71
CA ILE A 96 -0.26 2.57 18.39
C ILE A 96 -0.74 3.65 17.42
N GLY A 97 -2.06 3.87 17.35
CA GLY A 97 -2.65 4.89 16.49
C GLY A 97 -2.11 6.29 16.77
N SER A 98 -2.05 6.68 18.05
CA SER A 98 -1.51 7.99 18.47
C SER A 98 -0.01 8.12 18.19
N ALA A 99 0.79 7.08 18.41
CA ALA A 99 2.23 7.11 18.11
C ALA A 99 2.47 7.33 16.61
N VAL A 100 1.76 6.62 15.75
CA VAL A 100 1.88 6.76 14.28
C VAL A 100 1.33 8.12 13.81
N PHE A 101 0.21 8.56 14.35
CA PHE A 101 -0.38 9.87 14.06
C PHE A 101 0.59 11.00 14.44
N ASN A 102 1.09 11.03 15.67
CA ASN A 102 2.03 12.05 16.13
C ASN A 102 3.33 12.04 15.32
N SER A 103 3.77 10.87 14.86
CA SER A 103 4.92 10.75 13.96
C SER A 103 4.67 11.42 12.60
N SER A 104 3.47 11.26 12.06
CA SER A 104 3.02 11.93 10.84
C SER A 104 2.97 13.45 11.03
N GLU A 105 2.32 13.91 12.11
CA GLU A 105 2.20 15.34 12.45
C GLU A 105 3.57 16.02 12.67
N THR A 106 4.56 15.25 13.14
CA THR A 106 5.93 15.76 13.29
C THR A 106 6.49 16.21 11.93
N TRP A 107 6.25 15.44 10.87
CA TRP A 107 6.67 15.80 9.51
C TRP A 107 5.82 16.91 8.91
N ASP A 108 4.52 16.90 9.16
CA ASP A 108 3.62 17.94 8.65
C ASP A 108 3.99 19.30 9.24
N ASN A 109 4.27 19.35 10.55
CA ASN A 109 4.76 20.56 11.21
C ASN A 109 6.16 20.98 10.70
N ALA A 110 7.07 20.04 10.46
CA ALA A 110 8.40 20.34 9.96
C ALA A 110 8.41 20.89 8.51
N THR A 111 7.42 20.51 7.71
CA THR A 111 7.31 20.92 6.29
C THR A 111 6.31 22.03 6.04
N GLY A 112 5.37 22.26 6.96
CA GLY A 112 4.25 23.18 6.78
C GLY A 112 3.25 22.71 5.72
N GLN A 113 3.19 21.40 5.45
CA GLN A 113 2.28 20.76 4.51
C GLN A 113 1.63 19.56 5.16
N GLU A 114 0.37 19.30 4.84
CA GLU A 114 -0.29 18.05 5.22
C GLU A 114 0.23 16.92 4.30
N LEU A 115 1.23 16.17 4.75
CA LEU A 115 1.82 15.08 3.96
C LEU A 115 0.99 13.81 4.12
N MET A 116 0.65 13.48 5.35
CA MET A 116 -0.08 12.28 5.74
C MET A 116 -1.48 12.69 6.19
N ASN A 117 -2.47 11.85 5.95
CA ASN A 117 -3.83 12.21 6.31
C ASN A 117 -4.00 12.21 7.84
N ASN A 118 -4.53 13.30 8.38
CA ASN A 118 -4.99 13.40 9.76
C ASN A 118 -5.99 12.30 10.19
N SER A 119 -6.57 11.56 9.25
CA SER A 119 -7.37 10.35 9.49
C SER A 119 -6.68 9.10 8.97
N TYR A 120 -6.70 8.05 9.78
CA TYR A 120 -6.20 6.70 9.45
C TYR A 120 -7.25 5.63 9.78
N THR A 121 -7.06 4.43 9.23
CA THR A 121 -7.92 3.28 9.53
C THR A 121 -7.13 2.13 10.13
N PHE A 122 -7.79 1.35 10.98
CA PHE A 122 -7.26 0.07 11.43
C PHE A 122 -7.80 -1.06 10.55
N ASP A 123 -6.91 -1.91 10.06
CA ASP A 123 -7.25 -3.13 9.35
C ASP A 123 -6.15 -4.16 9.61
N ASN A 124 -6.46 -5.22 10.35
CA ASN A 124 -5.47 -6.24 10.69
C ASN A 124 -5.21 -7.23 9.55
N SER A 125 -5.84 -7.06 8.39
CA SER A 125 -5.60 -7.88 7.19
C SER A 125 -4.47 -7.34 6.30
N VAL A 126 -4.03 -6.08 6.49
CA VAL A 126 -2.88 -5.55 5.73
C VAL A 126 -1.57 -6.11 6.28
N SER A 127 -0.61 -6.31 5.39
CA SER A 127 0.68 -6.94 5.70
C SER A 127 1.80 -6.22 4.97
N TYR A 128 2.95 -6.11 5.62
CA TYR A 128 4.16 -5.56 5.02
C TYR A 128 4.63 -6.34 3.79
N GLY A 129 5.12 -5.60 2.79
CA GLY A 129 5.84 -6.13 1.64
C GLY A 129 4.93 -6.57 0.49
N VAL A 130 3.64 -6.22 0.55
CA VAL A 130 2.64 -6.59 -0.45
C VAL A 130 2.28 -5.35 -1.25
N GLN A 131 2.72 -5.30 -2.52
CA GLN A 131 2.36 -4.19 -3.41
C GLN A 131 0.87 -4.28 -3.78
N ASP A 132 0.03 -3.50 -3.10
CA ASP A 132 -1.42 -3.48 -3.31
C ASP A 132 -2.04 -2.07 -3.36
N TYR A 133 -1.19 -1.05 -3.49
CA TYR A 133 -1.52 0.38 -3.49
C TYR A 133 -2.14 0.88 -2.19
N LYS A 134 -1.93 0.17 -1.08
CA LYS A 134 -2.27 0.66 0.26
C LYS A 134 -1.00 0.90 1.04
N ASN A 135 -0.97 2.01 1.77
CA ASN A 135 0.17 2.26 2.63
C ASN A 135 -0.02 1.57 3.97
N ALA A 136 0.71 0.47 4.22
CA ALA A 136 0.53 -0.32 5.42
C ALA A 136 1.57 0.02 6.49
N ILE A 137 1.14 0.08 7.74
CA ILE A 137 2.00 0.19 8.92
C ILE A 137 1.70 -1.00 9.82
N THR A 138 2.69 -1.84 10.07
CA THR A 138 2.49 -3.18 10.63
C THR A 138 3.56 -3.56 11.65
N PHE A 139 3.32 -4.65 12.38
CA PHE A 139 4.33 -5.35 13.17
C PHE A 139 4.57 -6.74 12.57
N GLY A 140 5.81 -7.21 12.55
CA GLY A 140 6.14 -8.54 12.09
C GLY A 140 7.58 -8.93 12.42
N ASN A 141 7.90 -10.20 12.25
CA ASN A 141 9.25 -10.71 12.49
C ASN A 141 10.13 -10.49 11.25
N TYR A 142 11.28 -9.83 11.40
CA TYR A 142 12.29 -9.78 10.35
C TYR A 142 13.45 -10.74 10.64
N THR A 143 13.74 -11.63 9.70
CA THR A 143 14.71 -12.74 9.90
C THR A 143 16.16 -12.34 10.24
N LYS A 144 16.53 -11.05 10.17
CA LYS A 144 17.90 -10.59 10.42
C LYS A 144 17.99 -9.94 11.79
N GLU A 145 18.88 -10.46 12.62
CA GLU A 145 19.16 -9.93 13.95
C GLU A 145 19.57 -8.44 13.89
N GLY A 146 19.12 -7.67 14.87
CA GLY A 146 19.49 -6.27 15.03
C GLY A 146 18.67 -5.30 14.19
N VAL A 147 17.79 -5.78 13.30
CA VAL A 147 16.82 -4.94 12.59
C VAL A 147 15.73 -4.52 13.57
N ILE A 148 15.35 -3.24 13.53
CA ILE A 148 14.28 -2.68 14.37
C ILE A 148 13.05 -2.29 13.55
N ALA A 149 13.24 -1.87 12.30
CA ALA A 149 12.15 -1.54 11.40
C ALA A 149 12.60 -1.66 9.95
N VAL A 150 11.63 -1.83 9.05
CA VAL A 150 11.86 -1.87 7.61
C VAL A 150 10.79 -1.05 6.90
N THR A 151 11.22 -0.22 5.96
CA THR A 151 10.33 0.58 5.11
C THR A 151 10.53 0.20 3.64
N THR A 152 9.48 -0.25 2.98
CA THR A 152 9.48 -0.55 1.54
C THR A 152 8.71 0.55 0.81
N ILE A 153 9.24 1.01 -0.32
CA ILE A 153 8.58 2.01 -1.16
C ILE A 153 8.53 1.51 -2.59
N TRP A 154 7.35 1.56 -3.20
CA TRP A 154 7.18 1.35 -4.64
C TRP A 154 6.96 2.68 -5.34
N TYR A 155 7.68 2.88 -6.43
CA TYR A 155 7.64 4.14 -7.16
C TYR A 155 7.83 3.94 -8.66
N ASN A 156 7.33 4.90 -9.44
CA ASN A 156 7.60 4.99 -10.85
C ASN A 156 8.69 6.05 -11.10
N PRO A 157 9.89 5.68 -11.57
CA PRO A 157 10.98 6.63 -11.82
C PRO A 157 10.68 7.60 -12.97
N ALA A 158 9.96 7.16 -14.01
CA ALA A 158 9.62 7.96 -15.18
C ALA A 158 8.61 9.06 -14.84
N LEU A 159 7.62 8.73 -14.02
CA LEU A 159 6.61 9.66 -13.50
C LEU A 159 7.09 10.45 -12.27
N LYS A 160 8.24 10.06 -11.69
CA LYS A 160 8.77 10.60 -10.43
C LYS A 160 7.73 10.53 -9.31
N ALA A 161 6.95 9.46 -9.29
CA ALA A 161 5.79 9.32 -8.43
C ALA A 161 5.98 8.13 -7.50
N ILE A 162 5.82 8.36 -6.20
CA ILE A 162 5.64 7.27 -5.24
C ILE A 162 4.21 6.74 -5.41
N ALA A 163 4.08 5.42 -5.41
CA ALA A 163 2.81 4.72 -5.50
C ALA A 163 2.33 4.24 -4.13
N GLU A 164 3.26 3.78 -3.29
CA GLU A 164 2.96 3.03 -2.08
C GLU A 164 4.18 2.97 -1.14
N PHE A 165 3.93 2.90 0.17
CA PHE A 165 4.91 2.57 1.19
C PHE A 165 4.36 1.51 2.16
N ASP A 166 5.23 0.63 2.65
CA ASP A 166 4.94 -0.26 3.76
C ASP A 166 5.99 -0.12 4.86
N VAL A 167 5.55 -0.04 6.12
CA VAL A 167 6.41 -0.06 7.30
C VAL A 167 6.14 -1.33 8.11
N MET A 168 7.20 -1.98 8.57
CA MET A 168 7.14 -3.07 9.54
C MET A 168 8.06 -2.79 10.72
N PHE A 169 7.50 -2.78 11.93
CA PHE A 169 8.25 -2.77 13.18
C PHE A 169 8.57 -4.21 13.60
N ASP A 170 9.85 -4.47 13.90
CA ASP A 170 10.31 -5.83 14.19
C ASP A 170 9.82 -6.30 15.57
N THR A 171 9.13 -7.44 15.60
CA THR A 171 8.55 -8.03 16.82
C THR A 171 9.57 -8.63 17.78
N ASP A 172 10.83 -8.77 17.37
CA ASP A 172 11.91 -9.20 18.25
C ASP A 172 12.22 -8.19 19.38
N TRP A 173 11.73 -6.95 19.25
CA TRP A 173 11.88 -5.89 20.26
C TRP A 173 10.62 -5.67 21.07
N THR A 174 10.78 -5.23 22.31
CA THR A 174 9.64 -4.75 23.11
C THR A 174 9.40 -3.28 22.77
N TRP A 175 8.22 -2.96 22.26
CA TRP A 175 7.82 -1.61 21.86
C TRP A 175 7.02 -0.90 22.96
N GLY A 176 7.03 0.43 22.93
CA GLY A 176 6.26 1.26 23.85
C GLY A 176 6.65 2.73 23.76
N ASP A 177 6.45 3.44 24.87
CA ASP A 177 6.87 4.82 25.06
C ASP A 177 8.14 4.86 25.93
N ALA A 178 9.26 5.30 25.34
CA ALA A 178 10.53 5.34 26.04
C ALA A 178 10.69 6.57 26.94
N GLU A 179 9.81 7.58 26.87
CA GLU A 179 9.75 8.66 27.86
C GLU A 179 9.29 8.11 29.22
N GLY A 180 8.30 7.21 29.21
CA GLY A 180 7.79 6.53 30.40
C GLY A 180 8.57 5.27 30.80
N ASN A 181 9.16 4.55 29.86
CA ASN A 181 9.89 3.30 30.12
C ASN A 181 11.11 3.12 29.22
N LEU A 182 12.31 3.41 29.74
CA LEU A 182 13.57 3.28 29.01
C LEU A 182 13.95 1.85 28.57
N SER A 183 13.19 0.82 28.98
CA SER A 183 13.44 -0.58 28.60
C SER A 183 12.77 -0.99 27.29
N VAL A 184 12.01 -0.09 26.64
CA VAL A 184 11.31 -0.37 25.38
C VAL A 184 11.92 0.41 24.21
N MET A 185 11.65 -0.05 23.00
CA MET A 185 11.81 0.72 21.78
C MET A 185 10.69 1.75 21.68
N ASP A 186 11.07 3.01 21.48
CA ASP A 186 10.12 4.10 21.34
C ASP A 186 9.40 4.03 19.98
N LEU A 187 8.12 3.68 20.01
CA LEU A 187 7.34 3.46 18.80
C LEU A 187 7.20 4.76 18.00
N GLN A 188 6.89 5.89 18.65
CA GLN A 188 6.72 7.17 17.96
C GLN A 188 8.03 7.65 17.34
N ASN A 189 9.15 7.57 18.05
CA ASN A 189 10.44 8.03 17.57
C ASN A 189 10.89 7.23 16.34
N ILE A 190 10.74 5.91 16.39
CA ILE A 190 11.12 5.05 15.25
C ILE A 190 10.12 5.20 14.10
N ALA A 191 8.81 5.25 14.37
CA ALA A 191 7.81 5.53 13.33
C ALA A 191 8.07 6.88 12.64
N THR A 192 8.49 7.91 13.37
CA THR A 192 8.89 9.21 12.81
C THR A 192 10.09 9.05 11.86
N HIS A 193 11.08 8.22 12.20
CA HIS A 193 12.18 7.91 11.30
C HIS A 193 11.69 7.21 10.03
N GLU A 194 10.90 6.16 10.17
CA GLU A 194 10.42 5.35 9.05
C GLU A 194 9.53 6.13 8.09
N LEU A 195 8.64 6.99 8.60
CA LEU A 195 7.82 7.90 7.78
C LEU A 195 8.63 9.01 7.10
N GLY A 196 9.88 9.21 7.50
CA GLY A 196 10.80 10.14 6.85
C GLY A 196 11.50 9.58 5.61
N HIS A 197 11.45 8.26 5.41
CA HIS A 197 11.94 7.62 4.18
C HIS A 197 11.01 7.94 3.01
#